data_AF-A0A8S9W289-F1
#
_entry.id   AF-A0A8S9W289-F1
#
_cell.length_a   1.000
_cell.length_b   1.000
_cell.length_c   1.000
_cell.angle_alpha   90.00
_cell.angle_beta   90.00
_cell.angle_gamma   90.00
#
_symmetry.space_group_name_H-M   'P 1'
#
loop_
_entity.id
_entity.type
_entity.pdbx_description
1 polymer ?
#
loop_
_entity_poly.entity_id
_entity_poly.type
_entity_poly.pdbx_seq_one_letter_code
_entity_poly.pdbx_strand_id
1 'polypeptide(L)'
;MNKICERRIAPFYFLLGAVIMKKSTALSVVLLIALLAAAISGCIMGAEDAPFENSVVWIGTPPANSEDIEQKIIQQVIPYTGTEYENITVSASQKNDKLRLHVSSVSANTMHPDLYDFTYNYDNNELIQVSYLLEAIPESVRSEAIGITMHNEQIRDVLSTGMRGSGTPSVKRILPETAEKFYEPKTLLSVTWKDSSLSALVDVDTGQVVEVWSGN
;
A
#
# COMPACT_ATOMS: atom_id res chain seq x y z
N MET A 1 -29.31 -27.98 12.64
CA MET A 1 -29.76 -28.95 11.61
C MET A 1 -28.57 -29.28 10.73
N ASN A 2 -27.92 -30.41 11.01
CA ASN A 2 -26.72 -30.87 10.30
C ASN A 2 -27.14 -31.68 9.07
N LYS A 3 -26.58 -31.37 7.88
CA LYS A 3 -26.61 -32.28 6.74
C LYS A 3 -25.20 -32.73 6.39
N ILE A 4 -24.95 -33.97 6.74
CA ILE A 4 -23.89 -34.87 6.28
C ILE A 4 -24.09 -35.08 4.77
N CYS A 5 -23.04 -34.94 3.96
CA CYS A 5 -23.04 -35.38 2.57
C CYS A 5 -21.97 -36.47 2.40
N GLU A 6 -22.44 -37.64 1.98
CA GLU A 6 -21.72 -38.90 1.87
C GLU A 6 -20.63 -38.88 0.77
N ARG A 7 -19.44 -39.38 1.12
CA ARG A 7 -18.44 -39.86 0.16
C ARG A 7 -18.89 -41.21 -0.40
N ARG A 8 -19.03 -41.34 -1.72
CA ARG A 8 -18.99 -42.64 -2.42
C ARG A 8 -17.67 -42.77 -3.17
N ILE A 9 -16.84 -43.69 -2.68
CA ILE A 9 -15.68 -44.26 -3.37
C ILE A 9 -16.19 -45.53 -4.05
N ALA A 10 -15.88 -45.71 -5.34
CA ALA A 10 -15.91 -47.02 -5.98
C ALA A 10 -14.66 -47.17 -6.87
N PRO A 11 -13.86 -48.24 -6.70
CA PRO A 11 -12.66 -48.49 -7.48
C PRO A 11 -12.97 -49.43 -8.66
N PHE A 12 -12.28 -49.27 -9.79
CA PHE A 12 -12.15 -50.34 -10.78
C PHE A 12 -10.74 -50.30 -11.40
N TYR A 13 -9.96 -51.32 -11.09
CA TYR A 13 -8.76 -51.73 -11.82
C TYR A 13 -9.09 -52.92 -12.74
N PHE A 14 -8.17 -53.19 -13.68
CA PHE A 14 -8.08 -54.31 -14.64
C PHE A 14 -8.90 -54.12 -15.94
N LEU A 15 -8.38 -54.28 -17.17
CA LEU A 15 -7.37 -55.22 -17.67
C LEU A 15 -6.64 -54.72 -18.95
N LEU A 16 -5.43 -55.25 -19.09
CA LEU A 16 -4.50 -55.36 -20.21
C LEU A 16 -5.09 -55.42 -21.64
N GLY A 17 -4.43 -54.74 -22.58
CA GLY A 17 -4.62 -54.93 -24.02
C GLY A 17 -3.49 -54.29 -24.82
N ALA A 18 -2.35 -54.97 -24.93
CA ALA A 18 -1.27 -54.58 -25.82
C ALA A 18 -1.69 -54.87 -27.27
N VAL A 19 -1.87 -53.82 -28.08
CA VAL A 19 -1.85 -53.91 -29.54
C VAL A 19 -0.66 -53.10 -30.02
N ILE A 20 0.41 -53.81 -30.39
CA ILE A 20 1.54 -53.26 -31.12
C ILE A 20 1.09 -53.09 -32.57
N MET A 21 0.84 -51.86 -33.01
CA MET A 21 0.87 -51.52 -34.43
C MET A 21 1.78 -50.32 -34.68
N LYS A 22 2.80 -50.59 -35.48
CA LYS A 22 3.76 -49.66 -36.08
C LYS A 22 3.05 -48.56 -36.89
N LYS A 23 3.66 -47.38 -36.88
CA LYS A 23 3.48 -46.16 -37.70
C LYS A 23 2.45 -45.12 -37.23
N SER A 24 2.98 -43.90 -37.08
CA SER A 24 2.33 -42.60 -36.86
C SER A 24 2.12 -42.15 -35.41
N THR A 25 3.23 -41.87 -34.72
CA THR A 25 3.27 -41.21 -33.40
C THR A 25 2.81 -39.75 -33.41
N ALA A 26 2.52 -39.15 -34.57
CA ALA A 26 2.16 -37.73 -34.68
C ALA A 26 0.65 -37.45 -34.47
N LEU A 27 -0.24 -38.41 -34.75
CA LEU A 27 -1.69 -38.17 -34.66
C LEU A 27 -2.26 -38.35 -33.23
N SER A 28 -1.63 -39.19 -32.41
CA SER A 28 -2.16 -39.53 -31.08
C SER A 28 -1.91 -38.44 -30.03
N VAL A 29 -0.92 -37.56 -30.24
CA VAL A 29 -0.58 -36.48 -29.29
C VAL A 29 -1.48 -35.25 -29.53
N VAL A 30 -1.85 -34.98 -30.78
CA VAL A 30 -2.74 -33.85 -31.13
C VAL A 30 -4.16 -34.05 -30.59
N LEU A 31 -4.66 -35.30 -30.57
CA LEU A 31 -5.99 -35.61 -30.05
C LEU A 31 -6.08 -35.51 -28.51
N LEU A 32 -4.97 -35.77 -27.80
CA LEU A 32 -4.92 -35.68 -26.33
C LEU A 32 -4.87 -34.21 -25.84
N ILE A 33 -4.24 -33.32 -26.62
CA ILE A 33 -4.16 -31.88 -26.32
C ILE A 33 -5.50 -31.18 -26.58
N ALA A 34 -6.25 -31.61 -27.61
CA ALA A 34 -7.56 -31.05 -27.92
C ALA A 34 -8.63 -31.37 -26.87
N LEU A 35 -8.51 -32.50 -26.15
CA LEU A 35 -9.43 -32.88 -25.07
C LEU A 35 -9.08 -32.23 -23.71
N LEU A 36 -7.83 -31.78 -23.50
CA LEU A 36 -7.45 -31.05 -22.28
C LEU A 36 -7.88 -29.57 -22.31
N ALA A 37 -8.14 -29.01 -23.50
CA ALA A 37 -8.50 -27.60 -23.68
C ALA A 37 -9.99 -27.28 -23.42
N ALA A 38 -10.85 -28.27 -23.18
CA ALA A 38 -12.30 -28.09 -23.03
C ALA A 38 -12.83 -28.14 -21.58
N ALA A 39 -11.94 -28.17 -20.57
CA ALA A 39 -12.33 -28.37 -19.16
C ALA A 39 -11.88 -27.26 -18.20
N ILE A 40 -11.73 -26.02 -18.67
CA ILE A 40 -11.55 -24.85 -17.79
C ILE A 40 -12.66 -23.82 -18.07
N SER A 41 -13.91 -24.27 -17.98
CA SER A 41 -15.03 -23.37 -17.69
C SER A 41 -15.19 -23.34 -16.17
N GLY A 42 -14.22 -22.69 -15.51
CA GLY A 42 -14.37 -22.24 -14.14
C GLY A 42 -14.86 -20.82 -14.20
N CYS A 43 -16.13 -20.59 -13.88
CA CYS A 43 -16.59 -19.27 -13.50
C CYS A 43 -15.62 -18.75 -12.44
N ILE A 44 -14.86 -17.71 -12.77
CA ILE A 44 -14.24 -16.86 -11.76
C ILE A 44 -15.43 -16.19 -11.09
N MET A 45 -15.97 -16.85 -10.05
CA MET A 45 -16.74 -16.14 -9.05
C MET A 45 -15.79 -15.04 -8.59
N GLY A 46 -16.19 -13.79 -8.84
CA GLY A 46 -15.50 -12.64 -8.29
C GLY A 46 -15.23 -12.96 -6.83
N ALA A 47 -13.97 -12.81 -6.43
CA ALA A 47 -13.70 -12.57 -5.03
C ALA A 47 -14.56 -11.36 -4.68
N GLU A 48 -15.67 -11.60 -3.97
CA GLU A 48 -16.29 -10.55 -3.20
C GLU A 48 -15.18 -10.12 -2.26
N ASP A 49 -14.57 -8.97 -2.56
CA ASP A 49 -13.65 -8.29 -1.67
C ASP A 49 -14.36 -8.22 -0.33
N ALA A 50 -13.89 -9.00 0.64
CA ALA A 50 -14.33 -8.84 2.01
C ALA A 50 -14.06 -7.36 2.33
N PRO A 51 -15.06 -6.57 2.74
CA PRO A 51 -14.83 -5.17 3.05
C PRO A 51 -13.75 -5.13 4.13
N PHE A 52 -12.64 -4.44 3.83
CA PHE A 52 -11.61 -4.16 4.81
C PHE A 52 -12.30 -3.55 6.04
N GLU A 53 -12.27 -4.28 7.16
CA GLU A 53 -12.95 -3.92 8.41
C GLU A 53 -12.19 -2.80 9.15
N ASN A 54 -11.57 -1.87 8.42
CA ASN A 54 -11.00 -0.66 8.98
C ASN A 54 -12.17 0.26 9.31
N SER A 55 -12.65 0.23 10.56
CA SER A 55 -13.76 1.06 10.98
C SER A 55 -13.35 2.54 10.91
N VAL A 56 -13.96 3.29 9.99
CA VAL A 56 -13.85 4.74 9.99
C VAL A 56 -14.62 5.29 11.19
N VAL A 57 -13.95 6.07 12.02
CA VAL A 57 -14.54 6.67 13.23
C VAL A 57 -14.65 8.17 13.05
N TRP A 58 -15.87 8.69 13.05
CA TRP A 58 -16.10 10.12 13.01
C TRP A 58 -15.94 10.77 14.39
N ILE A 59 -15.16 11.85 14.45
CA ILE A 59 -15.15 12.78 15.58
C ILE A 59 -16.22 13.84 15.31
N GLY A 60 -17.28 13.81 16.12
CA GLY A 60 -18.42 14.71 16.00
C GLY A 60 -19.52 14.16 15.11
N THR A 61 -20.39 15.05 14.63
CA THR A 61 -21.52 14.65 13.78
C THR A 61 -21.04 14.45 12.34
N PRO A 62 -21.14 13.24 11.77
CA PRO A 62 -20.80 13.00 10.37
C PRO A 62 -21.73 13.78 9.43
N PRO A 63 -21.24 14.18 8.24
CA PRO A 63 -22.10 14.75 7.20
C PRO A 63 -23.11 13.69 6.70
N ALA A 64 -24.20 14.16 6.06
CA ALA A 64 -25.28 13.30 5.59
C ALA A 64 -24.83 12.25 4.56
N ASN A 65 -23.79 12.56 3.78
CA ASN A 65 -23.17 11.71 2.77
C ASN A 65 -21.87 11.06 3.28
N SER A 66 -21.77 10.81 4.58
CA SER A 66 -20.56 10.24 5.22
C SER A 66 -20.13 8.91 4.61
N GLU A 67 -21.06 8.01 4.31
CA GLU A 67 -20.74 6.69 3.72
C GLU A 67 -19.98 6.80 2.39
N ASP A 68 -20.40 7.70 1.48
CA ASP A 68 -19.70 7.95 0.21
C ASP A 68 -18.32 8.60 0.44
N ILE A 69 -18.24 9.53 1.40
CA ILE A 69 -16.97 10.17 1.77
C ILE A 69 -15.99 9.14 2.34
N GLU A 70 -16.46 8.24 3.21
CA GLU A 70 -15.66 7.18 3.83
C GLU A 70 -15.05 6.27 2.76
N GLN A 71 -15.84 5.83 1.78
CA GLN A 71 -15.33 4.99 0.69
C GLN A 71 -14.23 5.71 -0.11
N LYS A 72 -14.39 7.00 -0.40
CA LYS A 72 -13.37 7.81 -1.08
C LYS A 72 -12.11 7.99 -0.23
N ILE A 73 -12.26 8.15 1.10
CA ILE A 73 -11.12 8.23 2.03
C ILE A 73 -10.36 6.91 2.02
N ILE A 74 -11.04 5.77 2.16
CA ILE A 74 -10.42 4.43 2.19
C ILE A 74 -9.62 4.16 0.91
N GLN A 75 -10.09 4.63 -0.23
CA GLN A 75 -9.39 4.49 -1.52
C GLN A 75 -8.09 5.31 -1.62
N GLN A 76 -8.00 6.45 -0.91
CA GLN A 76 -6.85 7.37 -1.00
C GLN A 76 -5.88 7.21 0.17
N VAL A 77 -6.35 6.70 1.32
CA VAL A 77 -5.57 6.54 2.55
C VAL A 77 -4.98 5.14 2.60
N ILE A 78 -3.78 5.00 2.04
CA ILE A 78 -3.10 3.71 1.86
C ILE A 78 -1.99 3.56 2.90
N PRO A 79 -1.95 2.49 3.72
CA PRO A 79 -0.89 2.26 4.70
C PRO A 79 0.48 2.02 4.05
N TYR A 80 1.56 2.12 4.83
CA TYR A 80 2.89 1.72 4.37
C TYR A 80 2.89 0.21 4.08
N THR A 81 3.67 -0.25 3.09
CA THR A 81 3.72 -1.68 2.73
C THR A 81 4.05 -2.55 3.93
N GLY A 82 3.21 -3.54 4.22
CA GLY A 82 3.36 -4.42 5.38
C GLY A 82 2.83 -3.82 6.69
N THR A 83 2.12 -2.70 6.63
CA THR A 83 1.33 -2.17 7.75
C THR A 83 -0.16 -2.17 7.43
N GLU A 84 -0.97 -2.15 8.48
CA GLU A 84 -2.42 -2.02 8.43
C GLU A 84 -2.84 -0.93 9.40
N TYR A 85 -3.88 -0.18 9.04
CA TYR A 85 -4.47 0.79 9.97
C TYR A 85 -5.42 0.06 10.91
N GLU A 86 -5.28 0.31 12.21
CA GLU A 86 -6.22 -0.18 13.22
C GLU A 86 -7.48 0.68 13.24
N ASN A 87 -7.30 2.00 13.10
CA ASN A 87 -8.40 2.95 13.05
C ASN A 87 -8.07 4.09 12.08
N ILE A 88 -9.11 4.54 11.38
CA ILE A 88 -9.09 5.75 10.56
C ILE A 88 -10.07 6.72 11.20
N THR A 89 -9.55 7.78 11.80
CA THR A 89 -10.36 8.77 12.51
C THR A 89 -10.55 9.99 11.62
N VAL A 90 -11.80 10.42 11.43
CA VAL A 90 -12.16 11.52 10.53
C VAL A 90 -12.85 12.62 11.33
N SER A 91 -12.42 13.86 11.15
CA SER A 91 -13.15 15.03 11.64
C SER A 91 -13.50 15.95 10.48
N ALA A 92 -14.70 16.53 10.54
CA ALA A 92 -15.23 17.43 9.52
C ALA A 92 -15.33 18.86 10.06
N SER A 93 -14.99 19.83 9.23
CA SER A 93 -15.29 21.24 9.45
C SER A 93 -15.72 21.92 8.16
N GLN A 94 -16.59 22.93 8.28
CA GLN A 94 -17.00 23.75 7.14
C GLN A 94 -16.07 24.97 7.03
N LYS A 95 -15.45 25.18 5.87
CA LYS A 95 -14.62 26.37 5.60
C LYS A 95 -14.77 26.82 4.16
N ASN A 96 -15.18 28.07 3.96
CA ASN A 96 -15.37 28.69 2.64
C ASN A 96 -16.29 27.85 1.73
N ASP A 97 -17.46 27.45 2.25
CA ASP A 97 -18.46 26.63 1.56
C ASP A 97 -18.00 25.23 1.12
N LYS A 98 -16.80 24.80 1.53
CA LYS A 98 -16.29 23.45 1.31
C LYS A 98 -16.20 22.68 2.61
N LEU A 99 -16.47 21.38 2.52
CA LEU A 99 -16.23 20.46 3.62
C LEU A 99 -14.74 20.13 3.67
N ARG A 100 -14.10 20.45 4.79
CA ARG A 100 -12.71 20.07 5.11
C ARG A 100 -12.73 18.85 6.00
N LEU A 101 -11.89 17.88 5.67
CA LEU A 101 -11.78 16.63 6.39
C LEU A 101 -10.34 16.49 6.87
N HIS A 102 -10.17 16.30 8.18
CA HIS A 102 -8.89 15.92 8.76
C HIS A 102 -8.96 14.44 9.12
N VAL A 103 -8.06 13.66 8.54
CA VAL A 103 -8.00 12.20 8.70
C VAL A 103 -6.71 11.83 9.42
N SER A 104 -6.83 11.01 10.45
CA SER A 104 -5.71 10.46 11.20
C SER A 104 -5.81 8.94 11.21
N SER A 105 -4.79 8.27 10.68
CA SER A 105 -4.74 6.82 10.56
C SER A 105 -3.63 6.27 11.44
N VAL A 106 -3.98 5.40 12.37
CA VAL A 106 -3.04 4.82 13.33
C VAL A 106 -2.82 3.35 12.99
N SER A 107 -1.56 2.89 13.12
CA SER A 107 -1.20 1.47 13.02
C SER A 107 -0.57 1.02 14.33
N ALA A 108 -0.92 -0.19 14.78
CA ALA A 108 -0.45 -0.77 16.04
C ALA A 108 1.09 -0.90 16.11
N ASN A 109 1.75 -1.04 14.96
CA ASN A 109 3.19 -1.32 14.87
C ASN A 109 4.03 -0.07 14.53
N THR A 110 3.45 1.13 14.65
CA THR A 110 4.12 2.38 14.29
C THR A 110 3.96 3.42 15.39
N MET A 111 4.99 4.24 15.62
CA MET A 111 4.97 5.24 16.70
C MET A 111 4.12 6.47 16.37
N HIS A 112 3.97 6.79 15.09
CA HIS A 112 3.33 8.02 14.62
C HIS A 112 2.18 7.69 13.66
N PRO A 113 1.09 8.47 13.66
CA PRO A 113 0.01 8.31 12.70
C PRO A 113 0.41 8.81 11.31
N ASP A 114 -0.37 8.41 10.32
CA ASP A 114 -0.48 9.15 9.06
C ASP A 114 -1.60 10.17 9.18
N LEU A 115 -1.33 11.39 8.72
CA LEU A 115 -2.29 12.48 8.70
C LEU A 115 -2.56 12.90 7.27
N TYR A 116 -3.82 13.12 6.94
CA TYR A 116 -4.26 13.61 5.65
C TYR A 116 -5.27 14.74 5.83
N ASP A 117 -5.20 15.73 4.95
CA ASP A 117 -6.20 16.77 4.82
C ASP A 117 -6.88 16.65 3.47
N PHE A 118 -8.21 16.57 3.47
CA PHE A 118 -9.00 16.57 2.26
C PHE A 118 -9.95 17.77 2.19
N THR A 119 -10.33 18.11 0.97
CA THR A 119 -11.52 18.91 0.68
C THR A 119 -12.49 18.08 -0.10
N TYR A 120 -13.74 18.06 0.33
CA TYR A 120 -14.82 17.45 -0.43
C TYR A 120 -15.61 18.52 -1.16
N ASN A 121 -15.77 18.33 -2.47
CA ASN A 121 -16.55 19.19 -3.34
C ASN A 121 -17.88 18.51 -3.68
N TYR A 122 -18.97 19.10 -3.18
CA TYR A 122 -20.32 18.58 -3.37
C TYR A 122 -20.79 18.65 -4.83
N ASP A 123 -20.33 19.64 -5.60
CA ASP A 123 -20.83 19.87 -6.96
C ASP A 123 -20.43 18.75 -7.93
N ASN A 124 -19.25 18.17 -7.73
CA ASN A 124 -18.67 17.14 -8.60
C ASN A 124 -18.45 15.79 -7.90
N ASN A 125 -18.92 15.63 -6.67
CA ASN A 125 -18.73 14.43 -5.85
C ASN A 125 -17.25 14.01 -5.72
N GLU A 126 -16.35 14.97 -5.53
CA GLU A 126 -14.90 14.73 -5.55
C GLU A 126 -14.27 14.95 -4.17
N LEU A 127 -13.42 14.00 -3.76
CA LEU A 127 -12.55 14.12 -2.59
C LEU A 127 -11.14 14.45 -3.06
N ILE A 128 -10.66 15.65 -2.72
CA ILE A 128 -9.37 16.17 -3.15
C ILE A 128 -8.42 16.17 -1.96
N GLN A 129 -7.32 15.41 -2.04
CA GLN A 129 -6.22 15.47 -1.08
C GLN A 129 -5.51 16.82 -1.20
N VAL A 130 -5.41 17.55 -0.10
CA VAL A 130 -4.80 18.89 -0.03
C VAL A 130 -3.38 18.81 0.51
N SER A 131 -3.19 18.00 1.55
CA SER A 131 -1.90 17.80 2.20
C SER A 131 -1.87 16.46 2.90
N TYR A 132 -0.66 16.00 3.20
CA TYR A 132 -0.41 14.82 4.02
C TYR A 132 0.83 15.01 4.88
N LEU A 133 0.89 14.24 5.97
CA LEU A 133 2.08 13.98 6.78
C LEU A 133 2.07 12.49 7.13
N LEU A 134 2.92 11.71 6.46
CA LEU A 134 2.86 10.24 6.55
C LEU A 134 4.04 9.73 7.37
N GLU A 135 3.78 9.37 8.62
CA GLU A 135 4.80 8.94 9.58
C GLU A 135 4.54 7.53 10.14
N ALA A 136 3.45 6.87 9.77
CA ALA A 136 3.13 5.48 10.14
C ALA A 136 4.00 4.47 9.35
N ILE A 137 5.29 4.48 9.67
CA ILE A 137 6.34 3.65 9.05
C ILE A 137 6.92 2.73 10.14
N PRO A 138 7.11 1.42 9.88
CA PRO A 138 7.75 0.51 10.82
C PRO A 138 9.13 1.00 11.26
N GLU A 139 9.47 0.78 12.53
CA GLU A 139 10.73 1.28 13.12
C GLU A 139 11.98 0.70 12.43
N SER A 140 11.91 -0.55 11.97
CA SER A 140 12.99 -1.17 11.19
C SER A 140 13.26 -0.43 9.89
N VAL A 141 12.21 -0.06 9.17
CA VAL A 141 12.29 0.68 7.90
C VAL A 141 12.77 2.11 8.14
N ARG A 142 12.30 2.76 9.22
CA ARG A 142 12.81 4.08 9.63
C ARG A 142 14.31 4.04 9.87
N SER A 143 14.77 3.06 10.66
CA SER A 143 16.18 2.87 10.98
C SER A 143 17.01 2.59 9.73
N GLU A 144 16.49 1.78 8.81
CA GLU A 144 17.14 1.47 7.53
C GLU A 144 17.30 2.72 6.66
N ALA A 145 16.24 3.51 6.49
CA ALA A 145 16.30 4.75 5.73
C ALA A 145 17.31 5.75 6.30
N ILE A 146 17.33 5.91 7.64
CA ILE A 146 18.35 6.72 8.32
C ILE A 146 19.74 6.15 8.06
N GLY A 147 19.91 4.83 8.17
CA GLY A 147 21.16 4.12 7.90
C GLY A 147 21.68 4.41 6.49
N ILE A 148 20.86 4.20 5.46
CA ILE A 148 21.19 4.51 4.06
C ILE A 148 21.63 5.97 3.93
N THR A 149 20.87 6.88 4.52
CA THR A 149 21.14 8.32 4.49
C THR A 149 22.49 8.67 5.14
N MET A 150 22.85 8.03 6.26
CA MET A 150 24.12 8.27 6.96
C MET A 150 25.35 7.70 6.24
N HIS A 151 25.17 6.78 5.29
CA HIS A 151 26.27 6.30 4.45
C HIS A 151 26.59 7.28 3.31
N ASN A 152 25.73 8.26 3.04
CA ASN A 152 26.01 9.30 2.06
C ASN A 152 27.04 10.32 2.60
N GLU A 153 28.14 10.50 1.87
CA GLU A 153 29.27 11.33 2.32
C GLU A 153 28.88 12.80 2.48
N GLN A 154 28.14 13.37 1.53
CA GLN A 154 27.69 14.77 1.59
C GLN A 154 26.87 15.04 2.85
N ILE A 155 25.97 14.14 3.21
CA ILE A 155 25.14 14.26 4.41
C ILE A 155 26.00 14.17 5.67
N ARG A 156 26.90 13.19 5.73
CA ARG A 156 27.82 13.02 6.87
C ARG A 156 28.69 14.25 7.07
N ASP A 157 29.16 14.87 6.00
CA ASP A 157 29.98 16.08 6.04
C ASP A 157 29.19 17.29 6.57
N VAL A 158 27.94 17.47 6.13
CA VAL A 158 27.06 18.53 6.66
C VAL A 158 26.75 18.30 8.14
N LEU A 159 26.44 17.07 8.54
CA LEU A 159 26.09 16.76 9.93
C LEU A 159 27.29 16.83 10.89
N SER A 160 28.51 16.55 10.40
CA SER A 160 29.74 16.63 11.21
C SER A 160 30.26 18.06 11.40
N THR A 161 29.93 18.96 10.49
CA THR A 161 30.35 20.38 10.54
C THR A 161 29.31 21.29 11.20
N GLY A 162 28.07 20.81 11.37
CA GLY A 162 26.98 21.55 11.99
C GLY A 162 27.22 21.87 13.48
N MET A 163 27.10 23.15 13.84
CA MET A 163 27.27 23.67 15.22
C MET A 163 26.15 23.23 16.18
N ARG A 164 25.06 22.67 15.64
CA ARG A 164 23.93 22.08 16.37
C ARG A 164 23.98 20.59 16.05
N GLY A 165 24.33 19.77 17.04
CA GLY A 165 24.56 18.33 16.87
C GLY A 165 23.42 17.63 16.15
N SER A 166 23.69 16.42 15.63
CA SER A 166 22.73 15.60 14.90
C SER A 166 21.49 15.31 15.75
N GLY A 167 20.48 16.18 15.70
CA GLY A 167 19.18 15.92 16.30
C GLY A 167 18.59 14.63 15.71
N THR A 168 17.64 14.03 16.42
CA THR A 168 16.97 12.83 15.92
C THR A 168 16.27 13.16 14.59
N PRO A 169 16.60 12.48 13.48
CA PRO A 169 15.95 12.73 12.21
C PRO A 169 14.48 12.32 12.28
N SER A 170 13.63 13.07 11.58
CA SER A 170 12.28 12.60 11.27
C SER A 170 12.27 11.85 9.95
N VAL A 171 11.50 10.77 9.86
CA VAL A 171 11.29 10.02 8.63
C VAL A 171 9.83 10.13 8.23
N LYS A 172 9.57 10.48 6.97
CA LYS A 172 8.23 10.66 6.40
C LYS A 172 8.13 9.91 5.08
N ARG A 173 6.96 9.35 4.79
CA ARG A 173 6.68 8.73 3.49
C ARG A 173 6.28 9.80 2.47
N ILE A 174 6.81 9.64 1.26
CA ILE A 174 6.44 10.41 0.07
C ILE A 174 5.66 9.49 -0.86
N LEU A 175 4.46 9.94 -1.24
CA LEU A 175 3.57 9.17 -2.10
C LEU A 175 4.08 9.14 -3.56
N PRO A 176 3.77 8.08 -4.34
CA PRO A 176 4.21 7.92 -5.73
C PRO A 176 4.00 9.15 -6.62
N GLU A 177 2.82 9.76 -6.57
CA GLU A 177 2.46 10.94 -7.37
C GLU A 177 3.25 12.20 -6.97
N THR A 178 3.78 12.25 -5.75
CA THR A 178 4.69 13.33 -5.32
C THR A 178 6.13 12.99 -5.67
N ALA A 179 6.53 11.73 -5.53
CA ALA A 179 7.88 11.24 -5.85
C ALA A 179 8.22 11.36 -7.35
N GLU A 180 7.22 11.23 -8.24
CA GLU A 180 7.39 11.34 -9.70
C GLU A 180 8.05 12.65 -10.16
N LYS A 181 7.95 13.72 -9.35
CA LYS A 181 8.60 15.01 -9.65
C LYS A 181 10.11 15.02 -9.45
N PHE A 182 10.63 14.07 -8.68
CA PHE A 182 12.02 14.02 -8.24
C PHE A 182 12.74 12.75 -8.71
N TYR A 183 12.00 11.65 -8.90
CA TYR A 183 12.55 10.33 -9.22
C TYR A 183 11.55 9.48 -10.01
N GLU A 184 11.14 8.33 -9.48
CA GLU A 184 10.17 7.41 -10.06
C GLU A 184 8.84 7.45 -9.30
N PRO A 185 7.70 7.13 -9.95
CA PRO A 185 6.38 7.10 -9.32
C PRO A 185 6.25 5.89 -8.38
N LYS A 186 6.97 5.93 -7.24
CA LYS A 186 6.94 4.92 -6.20
C LYS A 186 7.04 5.54 -4.81
N THR A 187 6.79 4.73 -3.78
CA THR A 187 6.92 5.19 -2.40
C THR A 187 8.39 5.41 -2.07
N LEU A 188 8.73 6.63 -1.62
CA LEU A 188 10.06 7.00 -1.14
C LEU A 188 9.97 7.49 0.30
N LEU A 189 11.11 7.55 0.99
CA LEU A 189 11.19 8.09 2.34
C LEU A 189 12.01 9.37 2.37
N SER A 190 11.45 10.41 2.99
CA SER A 190 12.17 11.64 3.31
C SER A 190 12.74 11.53 4.72
N VAL A 191 14.06 11.71 4.86
CA VAL A 191 14.76 11.76 6.15
C VAL A 191 15.25 13.19 6.38
N THR A 192 14.83 13.81 7.47
CA THR A 192 15.07 15.24 7.74
C THR A 192 15.68 15.48 9.11
N TRP A 193 16.81 16.19 9.13
CA TRP A 193 17.42 16.79 10.32
C TRP A 193 17.05 18.27 10.37
N LYS A 194 15.98 18.59 11.10
CA LYS A 194 15.44 19.95 11.20
C LYS A 194 16.49 20.97 11.68
N ASP A 195 17.29 20.60 12.68
CA ASP A 195 18.27 21.51 13.28
C ASP A 195 19.47 21.82 12.37
N SER A 196 19.68 20.99 11.35
CA SER A 196 20.74 21.14 10.34
C SER A 196 20.20 21.64 8.99
N SER A 197 18.90 21.94 8.89
CA SER A 197 18.22 22.29 7.63
C SER A 197 18.56 21.32 6.50
N LEU A 198 18.68 20.02 6.83
CA LEU A 198 19.12 18.98 5.92
C LEU A 198 18.00 17.97 5.74
N SER A 199 17.71 17.63 4.49
CA SER A 199 16.76 16.57 4.13
C SER A 199 17.32 15.73 3.00
N ALA A 200 16.96 14.45 3.00
CA ALA A 200 17.30 13.52 1.94
C ALA A 200 16.05 12.75 1.51
N LEU A 201 15.94 12.50 0.22
CA LEU A 201 14.98 11.56 -0.35
C LEU A 201 15.70 10.21 -0.54
N VAL A 202 15.09 9.15 -0.03
CA VAL A 202 15.69 7.82 0.06
C VAL A 202 14.81 6.82 -0.64
N ASP A 203 15.42 6.06 -1.53
CA ASP A 203 14.89 4.83 -2.06
C ASP A 203 15.42 3.66 -1.22
N VAL A 204 14.57 3.15 -0.32
CA VAL A 204 14.94 2.03 0.54
C VAL A 204 15.08 0.73 -0.25
N ASP A 205 14.27 0.51 -1.29
CA ASP A 205 14.30 -0.74 -2.07
C ASP A 205 15.64 -0.94 -2.77
N THR A 206 16.25 0.16 -3.21
CA THR A 206 17.55 0.15 -3.90
C THR A 206 18.73 0.53 -3.00
N GLY A 207 18.45 0.95 -1.76
CA GLY A 207 19.47 1.38 -0.81
C GLY A 207 20.15 2.70 -1.18
N GLN A 208 19.44 3.61 -1.87
CA GLN A 208 20.02 4.83 -2.45
C GLN A 208 19.47 6.10 -1.83
N VAL A 209 20.35 7.09 -1.68
CA VAL A 209 19.93 8.49 -1.50
C VAL A 209 19.75 9.10 -2.88
N VAL A 210 18.52 9.47 -3.18
CA VAL A 210 18.07 9.95 -4.49
C VAL A 210 18.34 11.44 -4.66
N GLU A 211 18.02 12.22 -3.63
CA GLU A 211 18.19 13.66 -3.63
C GLU A 211 18.53 14.18 -2.24
N VAL A 212 19.30 15.25 -2.17
CA VAL A 212 19.72 15.89 -0.91
C VAL A 212 19.45 17.39 -1.01
N TRP A 213 18.76 17.93 0.00
CA TRP A 213 18.53 19.35 0.16
C TRP A 213 19.17 19.84 1.46
N SER A 214 20.06 20.81 1.34
CA SER A 214 20.69 21.50 2.47
C SER A 214 20.40 23.00 2.37
N GLY A 215 19.97 23.61 3.47
CA GLY A 215 19.64 25.05 3.54
C GLY A 215 20.83 26.01 3.59
N ASN A 216 21.99 25.63 3.02
CA ASN A 216 23.19 26.48 2.92
C ASN A 216 23.24 27.23 1.59
#